data_AF-A0A385SX49-F1
#
_entry.id   AF-A0A385SX49-F1
#
_cell.length_a   1.000
_cell.length_b   1.000
_cell.length_c   1.000
_cell.angle_alpha   90.00
_cell.angle_beta   90.00
_cell.angle_gamma   90.00
#
_symmetry.space_group_name_H-M   'P 1'
#
loop_
_entity.id
_entity.type
_entity.pdbx_description
1 polymer ?
#
loop_
_entity_poly.entity_id
_entity_poly.type
_entity_poly.pdbx_seq_one_letter_code
_entity_poly.pdbx_strand_id
1 'polypeptide(L)'
;MMKGLLSLTLLLMLAGTAFAQQPDEIRKSIYFGGGSYYVDDNQVEELYYWLDSIPNLLDKYDIQLISHTDPIGGKEYNEWLSKMRSETVQQLLLDKAIPEHKITIKDWGLDNPVYSNNSYQGMQMNRRVDVILYPIIF
;
A
#
# COMPACT_ATOMS: atom_id res chain seq x y z
N MET A 1 -51.94 34.31 -35.83
CA MET A 1 -50.51 34.65 -36.03
C MET A 1 -49.68 33.86 -35.04
N MET A 2 -49.04 32.79 -35.51
CA MET A 2 -48.12 31.94 -34.74
C MET A 2 -46.91 32.76 -34.26
N LYS A 3 -46.58 32.68 -32.97
CA LYS A 3 -45.24 33.03 -32.47
C LYS A 3 -44.56 31.73 -32.05
N GLY A 4 -43.45 31.45 -32.72
CA GLY A 4 -42.77 30.16 -32.74
C GLY A 4 -42.13 29.77 -31.42
N LEU A 5 -42.13 28.46 -31.22
CA LEU A 5 -41.50 27.71 -30.14
C LEU A 5 -39.98 27.68 -30.40
N LEU A 6 -39.20 28.42 -29.60
CA LEU A 6 -37.74 28.23 -29.53
C LEU A 6 -37.47 27.22 -28.40
N SER A 7 -37.41 25.93 -28.75
CA SER A 7 -36.83 24.90 -27.89
C SER A 7 -35.34 24.83 -28.20
N LEU A 8 -34.53 25.44 -27.34
CA LEU A 8 -33.08 25.37 -27.39
C LEU A 8 -32.66 24.06 -26.71
N THR A 9 -32.57 22.98 -27.48
CA THR A 9 -32.03 21.71 -26.98
C THR A 9 -30.52 21.85 -26.84
N LEU A 10 -30.06 22.13 -25.61
CA LEU A 10 -28.66 22.13 -25.25
C LEU A 10 -28.18 20.67 -25.18
N LEU A 11 -27.56 20.20 -26.26
CA LEU A 11 -26.87 18.91 -26.29
C LEU A 11 -25.53 19.07 -25.54
N LEU A 12 -25.53 18.85 -24.21
CA LEU A 12 -24.29 18.67 -23.45
C LEU A 12 -23.64 17.38 -23.95
N MET A 13 -22.57 17.49 -24.73
CA MET A 13 -21.64 16.38 -24.91
C MET A 13 -20.98 16.11 -23.56
N LEU A 14 -21.41 15.05 -22.89
CA LEU A 14 -20.67 14.43 -21.79
C LEU A 14 -19.36 13.90 -22.38
N ALA A 15 -18.30 14.72 -22.31
CA ALA A 15 -16.94 14.23 -22.41
C ALA A 15 -16.72 13.34 -21.17
N GLY A 16 -17.04 12.05 -21.30
CA GLY A 16 -16.63 11.05 -20.34
C GLY A 16 -15.11 11.00 -20.37
N THR A 17 -14.45 11.70 -19.45
CA THR A 17 -13.07 11.38 -19.15
C THR A 17 -13.10 9.99 -18.53
N ALA A 18 -12.77 8.98 -19.34
CA ALA A 18 -12.35 7.71 -18.80
C ALA A 18 -11.11 7.99 -17.94
N PHE A 19 -11.32 8.21 -16.65
CA PHE A 19 -10.27 7.95 -15.69
C PHE A 19 -9.95 6.47 -15.91
N ALA A 20 -8.80 6.18 -16.52
CA ALA A 20 -8.26 4.84 -16.46
C ALA A 20 -8.12 4.55 -14.96
N GLN A 21 -9.05 3.76 -14.43
CA GLN A 21 -8.98 3.33 -13.05
C GLN A 21 -7.65 2.58 -12.93
N GLN A 22 -6.71 3.17 -12.20
CA GLN A 22 -5.48 2.46 -11.83
C GLN A 22 -5.94 1.11 -11.29
N PRO A 23 -5.42 -0.01 -11.79
CA PRO A 23 -5.87 -1.33 -11.34
C PRO A 23 -5.79 -1.35 -9.81
N ASP A 24 -6.86 -1.81 -9.16
CA ASP A 24 -6.95 -1.82 -7.70
C ASP A 24 -5.68 -2.52 -7.15
N GLU A 25 -4.82 -1.75 -6.47
CA GLU A 25 -3.58 -2.29 -5.92
C GLU A 25 -3.92 -3.38 -4.90
N ILE A 26 -3.41 -4.60 -5.13
CA ILE A 26 -3.58 -5.70 -4.19
C ILE A 26 -2.59 -5.48 -3.05
N ARG A 27 -3.09 -5.15 -1.85
CA ARG A 27 -2.28 -4.75 -0.70
C ARG A 27 -2.65 -5.53 0.55
N LYS A 28 -1.65 -5.93 1.33
CA LYS A 28 -1.79 -6.35 2.73
C LYS A 28 -0.82 -5.56 3.60
N SER A 29 -1.31 -5.01 4.71
CA SER A 29 -0.48 -4.28 5.66
C SER A 29 -0.11 -5.16 6.85
N ILE A 30 1.14 -5.08 7.28
CA ILE A 30 1.66 -5.64 8.52
C ILE A 30 1.85 -4.50 9.52
N TYR A 31 1.27 -4.61 10.72
CA TYR A 31 1.27 -3.56 11.74
C TYR A 31 2.22 -3.86 12.88
N PHE A 32 2.75 -2.80 13.49
CA PHE A 32 3.78 -2.87 14.52
C PHE A 32 3.41 -2.12 15.80
N GLY A 33 3.94 -2.61 16.92
CA GLY A 33 3.98 -1.87 18.17
C GLY A 33 4.90 -0.65 18.11
N GLY A 34 4.74 0.27 19.07
CA GLY A 34 5.64 1.43 19.22
C GLY A 34 7.09 0.99 19.42
N GLY A 35 8.02 1.57 18.64
CA GLY A 35 9.45 1.24 18.69
C GLY A 35 9.82 -0.21 18.34
N SER A 36 8.87 -1.00 17.85
CA SER A 36 9.08 -2.41 17.51
C SER A 36 9.13 -2.63 16.01
N TYR A 37 9.94 -3.60 15.60
CA TYR A 37 9.97 -4.21 14.26
C TYR A 37 9.65 -5.71 14.31
N TYR A 38 9.12 -6.20 15.44
CA TYR A 38 8.61 -7.56 15.59
C TYR A 38 7.24 -7.69 14.91
N VAL A 39 7.06 -8.78 14.17
CA VAL A 39 5.79 -9.21 13.58
C VAL A 39 5.30 -10.41 14.39
N ASP A 40 4.07 -10.36 14.91
CA ASP A 40 3.51 -11.50 15.62
C ASP A 40 3.09 -12.62 14.67
N ASP A 41 3.09 -13.86 15.20
CA ASP A 41 2.88 -15.07 14.42
C ASP A 41 1.56 -15.08 13.64
N ASN A 42 0.49 -14.49 14.18
CA ASN A 42 -0.79 -14.44 13.48
C ASN A 42 -0.68 -13.59 12.20
N GLN A 43 0.00 -12.44 12.25
CA GLN A 43 0.24 -11.63 11.06
C GLN A 43 1.12 -12.34 10.03
N VAL A 44 2.09 -13.16 10.48
CA VAL A 44 2.90 -14.01 9.59
C VAL A 44 2.04 -15.05 8.88
N GLU A 45 1.22 -15.78 9.63
CA GLU A 45 0.30 -16.78 9.08
C GLU A 45 -0.68 -16.18 8.08
N GLU A 46 -1.27 -15.03 8.42
CA GLU A 46 -2.18 -14.33 7.52
C GLU A 46 -1.47 -13.83 6.25
N LEU A 47 -0.22 -13.36 6.35
CA LEU A 47 0.56 -12.93 5.20
C LEU A 47 0.79 -14.09 4.25
N TYR A 48 1.19 -15.25 4.78
CA TYR A 48 1.44 -16.44 3.98
C TYR A 48 0.16 -16.98 3.34
N TYR A 49 -0.93 -17.06 4.10
CA TYR A 49 -2.23 -17.45 3.56
C TYR A 49 -2.68 -16.52 2.43
N TRP A 50 -2.49 -15.21 2.59
CA TRP A 50 -2.83 -14.23 1.57
C TRP A 50 -1.98 -14.41 0.30
N LEU A 51 -0.66 -14.56 0.43
CA LEU A 51 0.23 -14.81 -0.71
C LEU A 51 -0.14 -16.11 -1.45
N ASP A 52 -0.43 -17.18 -0.72
CA ASP A 52 -0.80 -18.48 -1.28
C ASP A 52 -2.19 -18.48 -1.96
N SER A 53 -3.05 -17.53 -1.59
CA SER A 53 -4.37 -17.38 -2.23
C SER A 53 -4.31 -16.80 -3.65
N ILE A 54 -3.14 -16.30 -4.07
CA ILE A 54 -2.98 -15.56 -5.34
C ILE A 54 -2.36 -16.49 -6.40
N PRO A 55 -3.14 -16.91 -7.42
CA PRO A 55 -2.67 -17.87 -8.40
C PRO A 55 -1.62 -17.25 -9.33
N ASN A 56 -0.50 -17.96 -9.48
CA ASN A 56 0.65 -17.56 -10.30
C ASN A 56 1.22 -16.19 -9.87
N LEU A 57 1.31 -15.96 -8.55
CA LEU A 57 1.77 -14.71 -7.95
C LEU A 57 3.01 -14.14 -8.64
N LEU A 58 4.09 -14.93 -8.73
CA LEU A 58 5.38 -14.45 -9.23
C LEU A 58 5.44 -14.27 -10.76
N ASP A 59 4.52 -14.89 -11.50
CA ASP A 59 4.39 -14.73 -12.95
C ASP A 59 3.66 -13.43 -13.30
N LYS A 60 2.79 -12.96 -12.41
CA LYS A 60 1.87 -11.85 -12.65
C LYS A 60 2.26 -10.57 -11.93
N TYR A 61 2.99 -10.67 -10.83
CA TYR A 61 3.24 -9.54 -9.95
C TYR A 61 4.70 -9.44 -9.52
N ASP A 62 5.16 -8.20 -9.40
CA ASP A 62 6.30 -7.84 -8.56
C ASP A 62 5.77 -7.31 -7.22
N ILE A 63 6.59 -7.38 -6.18
CA ILE A 63 6.22 -7.00 -4.81
C ILE A 63 6.95 -5.71 -4.42
N GLN A 64 6.22 -4.78 -3.82
CA GLN A 64 6.78 -3.60 -3.19
C GLN A 64 6.44 -3.59 -1.70
N LEU A 65 7.47 -3.34 -0.88
CA LEU A 65 7.34 -3.07 0.53
C LEU A 65 7.44 -1.57 0.77
N ILE A 66 6.40 -0.98 1.36
CA ILE A 66 6.41 0.42 1.78
C ILE A 66 6.31 0.50 3.30
N SER A 67 7.35 0.98 3.96
CA SER A 67 7.41 1.07 5.42
C SER A 67 7.14 2.49 5.93
N HIS A 68 6.43 2.56 7.05
CA HIS A 68 6.01 3.78 7.70
C HIS A 68 6.16 3.69 9.24
N THR A 69 6.30 4.85 9.87
CA THR A 69 6.28 5.02 11.32
C THR A 69 5.22 6.03 11.74
N ASP A 70 4.93 6.06 13.05
CA ASP A 70 4.29 7.23 13.66
C ASP A 70 5.37 8.33 13.92
N PRO A 71 5.00 9.51 14.45
CA PRO A 71 5.96 10.61 14.58
C PRO A 71 6.70 10.58 15.92
N ILE A 72 6.56 9.51 16.72
CA ILE A 72 7.19 9.46 18.04
C ILE A 72 8.68 9.15 17.86
N GLY A 73 9.53 10.07 18.32
CA GLY A 73 10.99 10.00 18.17
C GLY A 73 11.52 10.97 17.09
N GLY A 74 12.84 11.02 16.96
CA GLY A 74 13.51 11.85 15.95
C GLY A 74 13.37 11.30 14.53
N LYS A 75 13.72 12.11 13.53
CA LYS A 75 13.65 11.70 12.12
C LYS A 75 14.56 10.52 11.84
N GLU A 76 15.83 10.61 12.24
CA GLU A 76 16.84 9.59 12.02
C GLU A 76 16.46 8.25 12.66
N TYR A 77 15.83 8.31 13.84
CA TYR A 77 15.31 7.13 14.52
C TYR A 77 14.18 6.46 13.72
N ASN A 78 13.26 7.25 13.17
CA ASN A 78 12.14 6.73 12.39
C ASN A 78 12.56 6.24 11.00
N GLU A 79 13.58 6.85 10.38
CA GLU A 79 14.24 6.32 9.18
C GLU A 79 14.84 4.94 9.44
N TRP A 80 15.62 4.80 10.53
CA TRP A 80 16.16 3.50 10.95
C TRP A 80 15.06 2.48 11.26
N LEU A 81 14.05 2.85 12.05
CA LEU A 81 12.97 1.94 12.45
C LEU A 81 12.14 1.47 11.24
N SER A 82 11.88 2.38 10.29
CA SER A 82 11.20 2.04 9.03
C SER A 82 11.97 0.98 8.26
N LYS A 83 13.28 1.14 8.11
CA LYS A 83 14.16 0.18 7.45
C LYS A 83 14.18 -1.18 8.14
N MET A 84 14.30 -1.20 9.48
CA MET A 84 14.25 -2.46 10.23
C MET A 84 12.94 -3.22 10.01
N ARG A 85 11.81 -2.51 9.91
CA ARG A 85 10.50 -3.12 9.65
C ARG A 85 10.39 -3.70 8.25
N SER A 86 10.82 -2.97 7.23
CA SER A 86 10.78 -3.49 5.86
C SER A 86 11.73 -4.67 5.68
N GLU A 87 12.90 -4.67 6.32
CA GLU A 87 13.83 -5.80 6.34
C GLU A 87 13.22 -7.03 7.03
N THR A 88 12.52 -6.87 8.16
CA THR A 88 11.79 -7.98 8.80
C THR A 88 10.76 -8.59 7.84
N VAL A 89 9.96 -7.75 7.18
CA VAL A 89 8.93 -8.25 6.24
C VAL A 89 9.55 -8.84 4.99
N GLN A 90 10.65 -8.28 4.48
CA GLN A 90 11.42 -8.85 3.38
C GLN A 90 11.89 -10.27 3.73
N GLN A 91 12.45 -10.46 4.93
CA GLN A 91 12.90 -11.79 5.37
C GLN A 91 11.75 -12.81 5.36
N LEU A 92 10.56 -12.42 5.83
CA LEU A 92 9.38 -13.30 5.77
C LEU A 92 9.03 -13.71 4.33
N LEU A 93 9.17 -12.80 3.35
CA LEU A 93 8.95 -13.11 1.93
C LEU A 93 10.04 -14.04 1.37
N LEU A 94 11.31 -13.81 1.72
CA LEU A 94 12.42 -14.67 1.34
C LEU A 94 12.25 -16.09 1.91
N ASP A 95 11.80 -16.21 3.16
CA ASP A 95 11.49 -17.48 3.81
C ASP A 95 10.32 -18.22 3.12
N LYS A 96 9.42 -17.47 2.47
CA LYS A 96 8.38 -18.00 1.58
C LYS A 96 8.88 -18.34 0.17
N ALA A 97 10.21 -18.36 -0.03
CA ALA A 97 10.88 -18.60 -1.30
C ALA A 97 10.54 -17.58 -2.40
N ILE A 98 10.11 -16.36 -2.04
CA ILE A 98 9.96 -15.28 -3.00
C ILE A 98 11.37 -14.76 -3.36
N PRO A 99 11.77 -14.73 -4.64
CA PRO A 99 13.09 -14.26 -5.02
C PRO A 99 13.30 -12.78 -4.68
N GLU A 100 14.48 -12.42 -4.19
CA GLU A 100 14.80 -11.03 -3.81
C GLU A 100 14.59 -10.03 -4.97
N HIS A 101 14.92 -10.42 -6.20
CA HIS A 101 14.73 -9.55 -7.38
C HIS A 101 13.25 -9.23 -7.70
N LYS A 102 12.30 -9.93 -7.08
CA LYS A 102 10.87 -9.63 -7.16
C LYS A 102 10.42 -8.58 -6.14
N ILE A 103 11.28 -8.18 -5.21
CA ILE A 103 10.95 -7.34 -4.07
C ILE A 103 11.65 -5.98 -4.24
N THR A 104 10.87 -4.91 -4.18
CA THR A 104 11.38 -3.54 -4.05
C THR A 104 11.01 -2.98 -2.70
N ILE A 105 11.86 -2.13 -2.11
CA ILE A 105 11.66 -1.58 -0.77
C ILE A 105 11.67 -0.05 -0.85
N LYS A 106 10.74 0.57 -0.10
CA LYS A 106 10.69 2.00 0.11
C LYS A 106 10.38 2.32 1.57
N ASP A 107 11.33 2.96 2.24
CA ASP A 107 11.21 3.35 3.65
C ASP A 107 10.89 4.83 3.74
N TRP A 108 9.66 5.16 4.17
CA TRP A 108 9.25 6.56 4.33
C TRP A 108 9.53 7.13 5.72
N GLY A 109 9.81 6.28 6.72
CA GLY A 109 9.85 6.76 8.11
C GLY A 109 8.54 7.45 8.47
N LEU A 110 8.65 8.66 9.02
CA LEU A 110 7.51 9.50 9.41
C LEU A 110 7.02 10.45 8.29
N ASP A 111 7.73 10.53 7.15
CA ASP A 111 7.56 11.62 6.17
C ASP A 111 6.29 11.49 5.30
N ASN A 112 5.58 10.34 5.35
CA ASN A 112 4.38 10.10 4.56
C ASN A 112 3.27 9.38 5.38
N PRO A 113 2.62 10.06 6.34
CA PRO A 113 1.54 9.47 7.12
C PRO A 113 0.27 9.31 6.29
N VAL A 114 -0.34 8.14 6.35
CA VAL A 114 -1.65 7.86 5.71
C VAL A 114 -2.79 8.18 6.67
N TYR A 115 -2.57 8.00 7.97
CA TYR A 115 -3.55 8.23 9.02
C TYR A 115 -3.16 9.42 9.91
N SER A 116 -4.12 9.95 10.66
CA SER A 116 -3.89 11.10 11.53
C SER A 116 -2.93 10.77 12.67
N ASN A 117 -1.80 11.48 12.72
CA ASN A 117 -0.84 11.40 13.83
C ASN A 117 -1.32 12.06 15.13
N ASN A 118 -2.47 12.75 15.11
CA ASN A 118 -3.04 13.41 16.29
C ASN A 118 -3.91 12.47 17.14
N SER A 119 -4.02 11.20 16.76
CA SER A 119 -4.82 10.20 17.48
C SER A 119 -4.02 8.94 17.72
N TYR A 120 -4.26 8.27 18.85
CA TYR A 120 -3.61 7.00 19.15
C TYR A 120 -3.87 5.95 18.05
N GLN A 121 -5.11 5.85 17.60
CA GLN A 121 -5.51 4.93 16.53
C GLN A 121 -4.78 5.25 15.22
N GLY A 122 -4.74 6.51 14.80
CA GLY A 122 -4.05 6.87 13.55
C GLY A 122 -2.54 6.66 13.62
N MET A 123 -1.89 6.93 14.76
CA MET A 123 -0.48 6.56 14.97
C MET A 123 -0.28 5.05 14.84
N GLN A 124 -1.16 4.24 15.44
CA GLN A 124 -1.09 2.78 15.30
C GLN A 124 -1.20 2.32 13.85
N MET A 125 -2.08 2.93 13.08
CA MET A 125 -2.24 2.62 11.66
C MET A 125 -1.07 3.12 10.79
N ASN A 126 -0.31 4.12 11.26
CA ASN A 126 0.93 4.55 10.58
C ASN A 126 2.14 3.67 10.90
N ARG A 127 2.12 2.88 11.98
CA ARG A 127 3.16 1.89 12.26
C ARG A 127 2.95 0.63 11.43
N ARG A 128 3.30 0.66 10.15
CA ARG A 128 3.04 -0.46 9.24
C ARG A 128 4.07 -0.61 8.13
N VAL A 129 4.09 -1.80 7.53
CA VAL A 129 4.68 -2.08 6.23
C VAL A 129 3.55 -2.56 5.31
N ASP A 130 3.37 -1.88 4.19
CA ASP A 130 2.44 -2.29 3.14
C ASP A 130 3.16 -3.25 2.18
N VAL A 131 2.66 -4.47 2.05
CA VAL A 131 3.04 -5.45 1.01
C VAL A 131 2.09 -5.24 -0.17
N ILE A 132 2.61 -4.71 -1.27
CA ILE A 132 1.82 -4.32 -2.45
C ILE A 132 2.24 -5.18 -3.63
N LEU A 133 1.28 -5.70 -4.37
CA LEU A 133 1.51 -6.44 -5.61
C LEU A 133 1.25 -5.54 -6.81
N TYR A 134 2.28 -5.36 -7.62
CA TYR A 134 2.22 -4.58 -8.85
C TYR A 134 2.16 -5.51 -10.06
N PRO A 135 1.11 -5.43 -10.91
CA PRO A 135 1.02 -6.24 -12.11
C PRO A 135 2.21 -6.02 -13.04
N ILE A 136 2.80 -7.10 -13.53
CA ILE A 136 3.82 -7.04 -14.58
C ILE A 136 3.10 -6.81 -15.91
N ILE A 137 3.32 -5.66 -16.52
CA ILE A 137 2.76 -5.30 -17.82
C ILE A 137 3.83 -5.57 -18.87
N PHE A 138 3.51 -6.43 -19.82
CA PHE A 138 4.35 -6.76 -20.99
C PHE A 138 3.88 -6.02 -22.23
#